data_AF-A0A9C8I7N8-F1
#
_entry.id   AF-A0A9C8I7N8-F1
#
_cell.length_a   1.000
_cell.length_b   1.000
_cell.length_c   1.000
_cell.angle_alpha   90.00
_cell.angle_beta   90.00
_cell.angle_gamma   90.00
#
_symmetry.space_group_name_H-M   'P 1'
#
loop_
_entity.id
_entity.type
_entity.pdbx_description
1 polymer ?
#
loop_
_entity_poly.entity_id
_entity_poly.type
_entity_poly.pdbx_seq_one_letter_code
_entity_poly.pdbx_strand_id
1 'polypeptide(L)'
;MPDEKNISTETANVPLMAPLRSFNEQQDELLVATERVLKSGGWVYGSEGNALEQELASYFGTEKVAVNNSGTDSLLLSLQALGVKPGDEVITPAFSFFASASVIRICGAVPIFCDVDDRTFNIDPVAVESAITPKTVGIVAVHLYGLPAAIPKLMEIAEKHGIFLLEDSCQAIGASINGKKVGGFGDLS
;
A
#
# COMPACT_ATOMS: atom_id res chain seq x y z
N MET A 1 -32.95 -8.94 -40.00
CA MET A 1 -31.78 -8.06 -39.85
C MET A 1 -32.03 -7.24 -38.60
N PRO A 2 -31.19 -7.30 -37.55
CA PRO A 2 -31.41 -6.49 -36.36
C PRO A 2 -31.13 -5.04 -36.70
N ASP A 3 -32.05 -4.16 -36.30
CA ASP A 3 -31.96 -2.71 -36.48
C ASP A 3 -30.64 -2.17 -35.93
N GLU A 4 -29.91 -1.44 -36.78
CA GLU A 4 -28.75 -0.64 -36.40
C GLU A 4 -29.20 0.37 -35.35
N LYS A 5 -28.94 0.05 -34.07
CA LYS A 5 -29.08 1.00 -32.98
C LYS A 5 -28.18 2.18 -33.30
N ASN A 6 -28.79 3.35 -33.51
CA ASN A 6 -28.14 4.66 -33.50
C ASN A 6 -27.17 4.75 -32.31
N ILE A 7 -25.88 4.52 -32.57
CA ILE A 7 -24.81 4.89 -31.65
C ILE A 7 -24.73 6.41 -31.77
N SER A 8 -25.16 7.14 -30.74
CA SER A 8 -25.07 8.60 -30.77
C SER A 8 -23.62 9.03 -30.93
N THR A 9 -23.38 9.99 -31.83
CA THR A 9 -22.05 10.54 -32.13
C THR A 9 -21.67 11.71 -31.22
N GLU A 10 -22.43 11.97 -30.16
CA GLU A 10 -21.94 12.82 -29.08
C GLU A 10 -20.80 12.07 -28.42
N THR A 11 -19.58 12.59 -28.55
CA THR A 11 -18.38 12.01 -27.93
C THR A 11 -18.53 12.11 -26.41
N ALA A 12 -19.20 11.15 -25.81
CA ALA A 12 -19.16 10.93 -24.37
C ALA A 12 -17.73 10.58 -24.02
N ASN A 13 -16.97 11.55 -23.52
CA ASN A 13 -15.63 11.33 -23.01
C ASN A 13 -15.72 10.27 -21.90
N VAL A 14 -15.14 9.09 -22.12
CA VAL A 14 -15.02 8.06 -21.08
C VAL A 14 -13.91 8.51 -20.13
N PRO A 15 -14.22 8.91 -18.89
CA PRO A 15 -13.21 9.38 -17.97
C PRO A 15 -12.35 8.20 -17.47
N LEU A 16 -11.05 8.45 -17.26
CA LEU A 16 -10.15 7.45 -16.65
C LEU A 16 -10.62 7.05 -15.23
N MET A 17 -11.14 8.02 -14.46
CA MET A 17 -11.78 7.82 -13.16
C MET A 17 -12.96 8.78 -13.00
N ALA A 18 -14.03 8.34 -12.31
CA ALA A 18 -15.25 9.12 -12.09
C ALA A 18 -15.64 9.18 -10.60
N PRO A 19 -14.88 9.90 -9.75
CA PRO A 19 -15.06 9.86 -8.29
C PRO A 19 -16.43 10.35 -7.82
N LEU A 20 -17.04 11.30 -8.53
CA LEU A 20 -18.39 11.78 -8.22
C LEU A 20 -19.45 10.71 -8.35
N ARG A 21 -19.21 9.65 -9.14
CA ARG A 21 -20.14 8.53 -9.25
C ARG A 21 -20.25 7.79 -7.92
N SER A 22 -19.11 7.40 -7.34
CA SER A 22 -19.06 6.74 -6.03
C SER A 22 -19.59 7.64 -4.91
N PHE A 23 -19.26 8.94 -4.93
CA PHE A 23 -19.82 9.90 -3.98
C PHE A 23 -21.35 9.96 -4.05
N ASN A 24 -21.93 10.10 -5.24
CA ASN A 24 -23.38 10.21 -5.41
C ASN A 24 -24.11 8.92 -4.98
N GLU A 25 -23.49 7.75 -5.13
CA GLU A 25 -24.04 6.47 -4.68
C GLU A 25 -24.11 6.35 -3.14
N GLN A 26 -23.28 7.10 -2.41
CA GLN A 26 -23.14 7.03 -0.95
C GLN A 26 -23.39 8.38 -0.25
N GLN A 27 -23.92 9.36 -0.97
CA GLN A 27 -23.93 10.76 -0.56
C GLN A 27 -24.62 10.97 0.80
N ASP A 28 -25.80 10.39 0.99
CA ASP A 28 -26.59 10.60 2.21
C ASP A 28 -25.86 10.07 3.45
N GLU A 29 -25.24 8.89 3.34
CA GLU A 29 -24.45 8.29 4.41
C GLU A 29 -23.22 9.13 4.75
N LEU A 30 -22.50 9.61 3.73
CA LEU A 30 -21.31 10.45 3.90
C LEU A 30 -21.66 11.79 4.57
N LEU A 31 -22.78 12.40 4.21
CA LEU A 31 -23.23 13.66 4.82
C LEU A 31 -23.62 13.47 6.29
N VAL A 32 -24.31 12.37 6.62
CA VAL A 32 -24.66 12.03 8.02
C VAL A 32 -23.39 11.79 8.85
N ALA A 33 -22.42 11.02 8.34
CA ALA A 33 -21.15 10.79 9.04
C ALA A 33 -20.35 12.08 9.24
N THR A 34 -20.32 12.95 8.22
CA THR A 34 -19.65 14.26 8.29
C THR A 34 -20.29 15.15 9.35
N GLU A 35 -21.63 15.25 9.37
CA GLU A 35 -22.35 16.05 10.36
C GLU A 35 -22.11 15.53 11.79
N ARG A 36 -22.05 14.20 11.97
CA ARG A 36 -21.73 13.57 13.26
C ARG A 36 -20.35 14.01 13.78
N VAL A 37 -19.32 13.99 12.94
CA VAL A 37 -17.96 14.44 13.31
C VAL A 37 -17.92 15.93 13.63
N LEU A 38 -18.56 16.76 12.81
CA LEU A 38 -18.57 18.21 13.04
C LEU A 38 -19.24 18.55 14.38
N LYS A 39 -20.35 17.89 14.70
CA LYS A 39 -21.08 18.08 15.95
C LYS A 39 -20.37 17.51 17.18
N SER A 40 -19.50 16.51 17.03
CA SER A 40 -18.79 15.90 18.15
C SER A 40 -17.68 16.79 18.72
N GLY A 41 -17.10 17.68 17.90
CA GLY A 41 -15.94 18.50 18.25
C GLY A 41 -14.61 17.73 18.34
N GLY A 42 -14.63 16.40 18.17
CA GLY A 42 -13.46 15.53 18.22
C GLY A 42 -12.80 15.34 16.85
N TRP A 43 -12.17 16.39 16.33
CA TRP A 43 -11.67 16.41 14.94
C TRP A 43 -10.30 15.75 14.74
N VAL A 44 -9.53 15.57 15.82
CA VAL A 44 -8.22 14.91 15.80
C VAL A 44 -8.19 13.88 16.93
N TYR A 45 -7.80 12.64 16.61
CA TYR A 45 -7.86 11.50 17.55
C TYR A 45 -9.25 11.29 18.20
N GLY A 46 -10.32 11.56 17.44
CA GLY A 46 -11.70 11.35 17.86
C GLY A 46 -12.16 9.90 17.75
N SER A 47 -13.40 9.64 18.19
CA SER A 47 -13.98 8.29 18.22
C SER A 47 -14.04 7.60 16.85
N GLU A 48 -14.27 8.34 15.77
CA GLU A 48 -14.32 7.77 14.42
C GLU A 48 -12.96 7.23 13.97
N GLY A 49 -11.85 7.87 14.37
CA GLY A 49 -10.50 7.38 14.06
C GLY A 49 -10.22 6.06 14.78
N ASN A 50 -10.56 5.98 16.06
CA ASN A 50 -10.42 4.74 16.85
C ASN A 50 -11.31 3.61 16.30
N ALA A 51 -12.53 3.93 15.86
CA ALA A 51 -13.43 2.96 15.24
C ALA A 51 -12.84 2.44 13.91
N LEU A 52 -12.34 3.35 13.07
CA LEU A 52 -11.70 2.99 11.80
C LEU A 52 -10.49 2.06 12.01
N GLU A 53 -9.63 2.33 12.99
CA GLU A 53 -8.50 1.44 13.31
C GLU A 53 -8.96 0.03 13.70
N GLN A 54 -10.02 -0.10 14.50
CA GLN A 54 -10.58 -1.39 14.89
C GLN A 54 -11.21 -2.13 13.71
N GLU A 55 -11.97 -1.42 12.87
CA GLU A 55 -12.60 -1.96 11.68
C GLU A 55 -11.56 -2.43 10.66
N LEU A 56 -10.49 -1.65 10.46
CA LEU A 56 -9.38 -2.02 9.57
C LEU A 56 -8.58 -3.20 10.13
N ALA A 57 -8.31 -3.24 11.44
CA ALA A 57 -7.65 -4.39 12.06
C ALA A 57 -8.46 -5.68 11.83
N SER A 58 -9.78 -5.61 12.01
CA SER A 58 -10.68 -6.72 11.69
C SER A 58 -10.71 -7.04 10.19
N TYR A 59 -10.70 -6.03 9.32
CA TYR A 59 -10.75 -6.21 7.87
C TYR A 59 -9.51 -6.91 7.36
N PHE A 60 -8.31 -6.46 7.76
CA PHE A 60 -7.03 -7.05 7.37
C PHE A 60 -6.70 -8.34 8.13
N GLY A 61 -7.35 -8.58 9.27
CA GLY A 61 -7.06 -9.73 10.13
C GLY A 61 -5.75 -9.56 10.89
N THR A 62 -5.43 -8.32 11.28
CA THR A 62 -4.25 -7.96 12.06
C THR A 62 -4.65 -7.53 13.47
N GLU A 63 -3.70 -7.56 14.42
CA GLU A 63 -4.00 -7.17 15.81
C GLU A 63 -4.10 -5.65 15.99
N LYS A 64 -3.37 -4.88 15.18
CA LYS A 64 -3.22 -3.44 15.34
C LYS A 64 -3.18 -2.76 13.98
N VAL A 65 -3.79 -1.58 13.92
CA VAL A 65 -3.71 -0.62 12.82
C VAL A 65 -3.50 0.75 13.44
N ALA A 66 -2.65 1.57 12.84
CA ALA A 66 -2.46 2.97 13.20
C ALA A 66 -2.77 3.82 11.98
N VAL A 67 -3.88 4.57 12.02
CA VAL A 67 -4.25 5.46 10.92
C VAL A 67 -3.38 6.71 10.96
N ASN A 68 -2.81 7.04 9.82
CA ASN A 68 -1.98 8.24 9.65
C ASN A 68 -2.44 9.04 8.43
N ASN A 69 -1.71 10.11 8.11
CA ASN A 69 -2.13 11.11 7.15
C ASN A 69 -1.99 10.65 5.68
N SER A 70 -1.10 9.70 5.36
CA SER A 70 -0.89 9.26 3.97
C SER A 70 -0.13 7.93 3.88
N GLY A 71 -0.20 7.26 2.72
CA GLY A 71 0.65 6.09 2.45
C GLY A 71 2.15 6.39 2.59
N THR A 72 2.59 7.59 2.20
CA THR A 72 3.99 8.04 2.41
C THR A 72 4.35 8.12 3.89
N ASP A 73 3.48 8.69 4.72
CA ASP A 73 3.70 8.77 6.18
C ASP A 73 3.70 7.37 6.80
N SER A 74 2.82 6.47 6.33
CA SER A 74 2.77 5.07 6.74
C SER A 74 4.14 4.39 6.52
N LEU A 75 4.66 4.47 5.29
CA LEU A 75 5.96 3.85 4.97
C LEU A 75 7.11 4.48 5.75
N LEU A 76 7.12 5.81 5.91
CA LEU A 76 8.15 6.51 6.68
C LEU A 76 8.15 6.08 8.15
N LEU A 77 6.98 6.09 8.79
CA LEU A 77 6.84 5.67 10.19
C LEU A 77 7.17 4.19 10.37
N SER A 78 6.80 3.33 9.42
CA SER A 78 7.14 1.91 9.44
C SER A 78 8.65 1.68 9.38
N LEU A 79 9.37 2.36 8.48
CA LEU A 79 10.84 2.27 8.41
C LEU A 79 11.50 2.77 9.71
N GLN A 80 10.98 3.85 10.31
CA GLN A 80 11.47 4.36 11.59
C GLN A 80 11.20 3.37 12.74
N ALA A 81 10.01 2.76 12.78
CA ALA A 81 9.62 1.78 13.78
C ALA A 81 10.44 0.48 13.68
N LEU A 82 10.78 0.06 12.44
CA LEU A 82 11.69 -1.05 12.15
C LEU A 82 13.16 -0.72 12.47
N GLY A 83 13.44 0.52 12.89
CA GLY A 83 14.76 0.92 13.38
C GLY A 83 15.79 1.18 12.28
N VAL A 84 15.35 1.51 11.06
CA VAL A 84 16.23 1.88 9.94
C VAL A 84 17.07 3.10 10.32
N LYS A 85 18.37 3.04 10.03
CA LYS A 85 19.36 4.07 10.37
C LYS A 85 20.04 4.64 9.13
N PRO A 86 20.67 5.83 9.26
CA PRO A 86 21.50 6.37 8.21
C PRO A 86 22.61 5.41 7.77
N GLY A 87 22.73 5.19 6.46
CA GLY A 87 23.72 4.29 5.86
C GLY A 87 23.30 2.83 5.73
N ASP A 88 22.16 2.43 6.31
CA ASP A 88 21.54 1.12 6.03
C ASP A 88 21.10 1.03 4.58
N GLU A 89 21.04 -0.19 4.03
CA GLU A 89 20.53 -0.46 2.69
C GLU A 89 19.14 -1.09 2.78
N VAL A 90 18.17 -0.55 2.04
CA VAL A 90 16.82 -1.10 1.94
C VAL A 90 16.49 -1.36 0.48
N ILE A 91 16.16 -2.60 0.17
CA ILE A 91 15.84 -3.02 -1.20
C ILE A 91 14.41 -2.59 -1.55
N THR A 92 14.19 -2.05 -2.75
CA THR A 92 12.87 -1.58 -3.21
C THR A 92 12.78 -1.74 -4.75
N PRO A 93 11.59 -1.89 -5.36
CA PRO A 93 11.50 -2.00 -6.81
C PRO A 93 11.97 -0.71 -7.52
N ALA A 94 12.69 -0.88 -8.63
CA ALA A 94 13.03 0.21 -9.55
C ALA A 94 11.79 0.78 -10.26
N PHE A 95 10.72 -0.02 -10.38
CA PHE A 95 9.46 0.35 -10.99
C PHE A 95 8.34 0.41 -9.93
N SER A 96 8.07 1.62 -9.44
CA SER A 96 6.95 1.92 -8.53
C SER A 96 6.70 3.44 -8.47
N PHE A 97 5.73 3.87 -7.67
CA PHE A 97 5.60 5.26 -7.28
C PHE A 97 6.80 5.70 -6.41
N PHE A 98 7.26 6.94 -6.59
CA PHE A 98 8.51 7.43 -5.99
C PHE A 98 8.52 7.40 -4.45
N ALA A 99 7.34 7.40 -3.81
CA ALA A 99 7.21 7.43 -2.36
C ALA A 99 8.01 6.29 -1.69
N SER A 100 7.88 5.06 -2.18
CA SER A 100 8.50 3.85 -1.59
C SER A 100 10.02 3.97 -1.48
N ALA A 101 10.67 4.59 -2.47
CA ALA A 101 12.12 4.84 -2.43
C ALA A 101 12.49 6.12 -1.67
N SER A 102 11.67 7.17 -1.78
CA SER A 102 11.97 8.47 -1.16
C SER A 102 11.96 8.41 0.36
N VAL A 103 11.08 7.61 0.98
CA VAL A 103 11.02 7.47 2.44
C VAL A 103 12.24 6.78 3.02
N ILE A 104 12.81 5.80 2.30
CA ILE A 104 14.10 5.18 2.65
C ILE A 104 15.17 6.26 2.73
N ARG A 105 15.21 7.14 1.72
CA ARG A 105 16.18 8.23 1.69
C ARG A 105 15.95 9.28 2.77
N ILE A 106 14.69 9.57 3.12
CA ILE A 106 14.31 10.47 4.22
C ILE A 106 14.81 9.93 5.57
N CYS A 107 14.75 8.61 5.80
CA CYS A 107 15.36 7.97 6.97
C CYS A 107 16.91 8.03 6.98
N GLY A 108 17.54 8.53 5.91
CA GLY A 108 19.00 8.55 5.75
C GLY A 108 19.60 7.24 5.24
N ALA A 109 18.77 6.23 4.99
CA ALA A 109 19.18 4.97 4.39
C ALA A 109 19.37 5.11 2.87
N VAL A 110 19.93 4.07 2.27
CA VAL A 110 20.23 3.96 0.84
C VAL A 110 19.22 3.01 0.19
N PRO A 111 18.37 3.50 -0.74
CA PRO A 111 17.51 2.61 -1.50
C PRO A 111 18.36 1.81 -2.50
N ILE A 112 18.25 0.49 -2.44
CA ILE A 112 18.84 -0.43 -3.40
C ILE A 112 17.74 -0.86 -4.37
N PHE A 113 17.80 -0.34 -5.58
CA PHE A 113 16.80 -0.63 -6.61
C PHE A 113 17.01 -2.04 -7.18
N CYS A 114 15.96 -2.85 -7.13
CA CYS A 114 15.89 -4.15 -7.80
C CYS A 114 14.91 -4.11 -8.96
N ASP A 115 15.18 -4.92 -9.97
CA ASP A 115 14.29 -5.04 -11.13
C ASP A 115 12.99 -5.76 -10.76
N VAL A 116 12.03 -5.71 -11.68
CA VAL A 116 10.69 -6.30 -11.52
C VAL A 116 10.49 -7.46 -12.48
N ASP A 117 9.57 -8.36 -12.12
CA ASP A 117 9.06 -9.36 -13.06
C ASP A 117 8.20 -8.65 -14.13
N ASP A 118 8.48 -8.91 -15.41
CA ASP A 118 7.86 -8.20 -16.55
C ASP A 118 6.37 -8.55 -16.78
N ARG A 119 5.87 -9.59 -16.10
CA ARG A 119 4.48 -10.04 -16.18
C ARG A 119 3.63 -9.45 -15.05
N THR A 120 4.24 -9.20 -13.91
CA THR A 120 3.54 -8.71 -12.70
C THR A 120 3.84 -7.26 -12.37
N PHE A 121 4.96 -6.73 -12.88
CA PHE A 121 5.55 -5.45 -12.51
C PHE A 121 5.90 -5.29 -11.02
N ASN A 122 5.86 -6.39 -10.26
CA ASN A 122 6.29 -6.43 -8.87
C ASN A 122 7.76 -6.87 -8.77
N ILE A 123 8.41 -6.51 -7.68
CA ILE A 123 9.83 -6.79 -7.43
C ILE A 123 10.16 -8.28 -7.61
N ASP A 124 11.19 -8.60 -8.38
CA ASP A 124 11.61 -9.98 -8.63
C ASP A 124 12.39 -10.55 -7.43
N PRO A 125 11.90 -11.61 -6.76
CA PRO A 125 12.61 -12.23 -5.64
C PRO A 125 14.03 -12.68 -5.97
N VAL A 126 14.32 -13.11 -7.20
CA VAL A 126 15.67 -13.54 -7.60
C VAL A 126 16.62 -12.35 -7.65
N ALA A 127 16.16 -11.22 -8.20
CA ALA A 127 16.91 -9.97 -8.19
C ALA A 127 17.15 -9.45 -6.76
N VAL A 128 16.13 -9.55 -5.89
CA VAL A 128 16.25 -9.18 -4.47
C VAL A 128 17.34 -9.98 -3.78
N GLU A 129 17.30 -11.31 -3.86
CA GLU A 129 18.29 -12.17 -3.20
C GLU A 129 19.71 -11.88 -3.69
N SER A 130 19.87 -11.53 -4.97
CA SER A 130 21.16 -11.19 -5.57
C SER A 130 21.68 -9.80 -5.15
N ALA A 131 20.80 -8.89 -4.72
CA ALA A 131 21.14 -7.52 -4.35
C ALA A 131 21.49 -7.36 -2.85
N ILE A 132 21.31 -8.41 -2.05
CA ILE A 132 21.61 -8.36 -0.61
C ILE A 132 23.11 -8.17 -0.37
N THR A 133 23.43 -7.23 0.53
CA THR A 133 24.77 -6.96 1.02
C THR A 133 24.81 -7.05 2.56
N PRO A 134 26.00 -7.00 3.19
CA PRO A 134 26.11 -6.93 4.65
C PRO A 134 25.45 -5.68 5.29
N LYS A 135 25.06 -4.67 4.49
CA LYS A 135 24.36 -3.47 4.97
C LYS A 135 22.85 -3.54 4.77
N THR A 136 22.35 -4.57 4.07
CA THR A 136 20.92 -4.70 3.83
C THR A 136 20.19 -5.00 5.13
N VAL A 137 19.17 -4.20 5.44
CA VAL A 137 18.35 -4.36 6.66
C VAL A 137 16.91 -4.71 6.36
N GLY A 138 16.44 -4.54 5.12
CA GLY A 138 15.08 -4.93 4.75
C GLY A 138 14.72 -4.73 3.29
N ILE A 139 13.49 -5.14 2.98
CA ILE A 139 12.87 -5.08 1.66
C ILE A 139 11.57 -4.29 1.78
N VAL A 140 11.32 -3.36 0.85
CA VAL A 140 10.01 -2.75 0.62
C VAL A 140 9.39 -3.42 -0.61
N ALA A 141 8.34 -4.20 -0.38
CA ALA A 141 7.63 -4.92 -1.44
C ALA A 141 6.34 -4.18 -1.80
N VAL A 142 6.25 -3.67 -3.02
CA VAL A 142 5.06 -2.95 -3.50
C VAL A 142 4.09 -3.93 -4.14
N HIS A 143 2.81 -3.83 -3.78
CA HIS A 143 1.72 -4.56 -4.44
C HIS A 143 1.14 -3.72 -5.58
N LEU A 144 1.88 -3.63 -6.68
CA LEU A 144 1.59 -2.68 -7.75
C LEU A 144 0.29 -3.02 -8.48
N TYR A 145 -0.49 -1.99 -8.81
CA TYR A 145 -1.77 -2.09 -9.54
C TYR A 145 -2.82 -3.01 -8.89
N GLY A 146 -2.71 -3.26 -7.59
CA GLY A 146 -3.60 -4.15 -6.84
C GLY A 146 -3.25 -5.63 -6.95
N LEU A 147 -2.16 -5.98 -7.63
CA LEU A 147 -1.65 -7.34 -7.70
C LEU A 147 -0.65 -7.59 -6.57
N PRO A 148 -0.85 -8.61 -5.71
CA PRO A 148 0.13 -8.92 -4.69
C PRO A 148 1.51 -9.26 -5.26
N ALA A 149 2.58 -8.71 -4.68
CA ALA A 149 3.95 -9.18 -4.92
C ALA A 149 4.11 -10.66 -4.51
N ALA A 150 5.24 -11.26 -4.87
CA ALA A 150 5.58 -12.64 -4.53
C ALA A 150 5.95 -12.81 -3.03
N ILE A 151 5.05 -12.38 -2.14
CA ILE A 151 5.25 -12.27 -0.70
C ILE A 151 5.76 -13.56 -0.05
N PRO A 152 5.21 -14.77 -0.33
CA PRO A 152 5.76 -15.99 0.25
C PRO A 152 7.27 -16.15 -0.01
N LYS A 153 7.73 -15.81 -1.22
CA LYS A 153 9.14 -15.91 -1.58
C LYS A 153 9.98 -14.80 -0.95
N LEU A 154 9.44 -13.57 -0.88
CA LEU A 154 10.12 -12.45 -0.23
C LEU A 154 10.25 -12.66 1.28
N MET A 155 9.26 -13.27 1.92
CA MET A 155 9.33 -13.68 3.34
C MET A 155 10.42 -14.72 3.57
N GLU A 156 10.52 -15.76 2.72
CA GLU A 156 11.60 -16.75 2.81
C GLU A 156 12.99 -16.09 2.71
N ILE A 157 13.15 -15.12 1.80
CA ILE A 157 14.40 -14.37 1.65
C ILE A 157 14.66 -13.50 2.89
N ALA A 158 13.65 -12.77 3.37
CA ALA A 158 13.77 -11.91 4.55
C ALA A 158 14.20 -12.72 5.79
N GLU A 159 13.54 -13.85 6.05
CA GLU A 159 13.86 -14.75 7.15
C GLU A 159 15.27 -15.33 7.02
N LYS A 160 15.64 -15.84 5.84
CA LYS A 160 16.97 -16.42 5.57
C LYS A 160 18.10 -15.44 5.88
N HIS A 161 17.90 -14.15 5.61
CA HIS A 161 18.92 -13.12 5.75
C HIS A 161 18.80 -12.30 7.05
N GLY A 162 17.75 -12.53 7.85
CA GLY A 162 17.52 -11.79 9.08
C GLY A 162 17.22 -10.30 8.86
N ILE A 163 16.51 -9.98 7.77
CA ILE A 163 16.13 -8.62 7.37
C ILE A 163 14.60 -8.48 7.40
N PHE A 164 14.07 -7.27 7.54
CA PHE A 164 12.62 -7.06 7.57
C PHE A 164 11.98 -7.09 6.17
N LEU A 165 10.67 -7.36 6.13
CA LEU A 165 9.81 -7.15 4.98
C LEU A 165 8.73 -6.10 5.31
N LEU A 166 8.76 -4.98 4.62
CA LEU A 166 7.74 -3.94 4.66
C LEU A 166 6.87 -4.04 3.39
N GLU A 167 5.57 -4.25 3.56
CA GLU A 167 4.61 -4.22 2.45
C GLU A 167 4.20 -2.77 2.13
N ASP A 168 4.25 -2.37 0.86
CA ASP A 168 3.60 -1.15 0.36
C ASP A 168 2.30 -1.56 -0.33
N SER A 169 1.23 -1.51 0.46
CA SER A 169 -0.11 -1.97 0.09
C SER A 169 -1.04 -0.86 -0.42
N CYS A 170 -0.51 0.34 -0.70
CA CYS A 170 -1.32 1.52 -1.03
C CYS A 170 -2.28 1.30 -2.22
N GLN A 171 -1.87 0.49 -3.21
CA GLN A 171 -2.67 0.20 -4.41
C GLN A 171 -3.44 -1.12 -4.33
N ALA A 172 -3.36 -1.83 -3.20
CA ALA A 172 -3.83 -3.22 -3.08
C ALA A 172 -4.72 -3.46 -1.87
N ILE A 173 -5.39 -2.41 -1.36
CA ILE A 173 -6.39 -2.55 -0.29
C ILE A 173 -7.44 -3.58 -0.71
N GLY A 174 -7.53 -4.67 0.07
CA GLY A 174 -8.47 -5.77 -0.17
C GLY A 174 -7.96 -6.91 -1.05
N ALA A 175 -6.79 -6.76 -1.71
CA ALA A 175 -6.15 -7.88 -2.40
C ALA A 175 -5.72 -8.96 -1.39
N SER A 176 -5.66 -10.21 -1.85
CA SER A 176 -5.34 -11.34 -0.97
C SER A 176 -4.54 -12.42 -1.67
N ILE A 177 -3.76 -13.15 -0.87
CA ILE A 177 -3.08 -14.39 -1.27
C ILE A 177 -3.71 -15.51 -0.45
N ASN A 178 -4.35 -16.47 -1.12
CA ASN A 178 -5.02 -17.61 -0.48
C ASN A 178 -6.00 -17.19 0.63
N GLY A 179 -6.73 -16.08 0.45
CA GLY A 179 -7.72 -15.56 1.38
C GLY A 179 -7.17 -14.69 2.52
N LYS A 180 -5.84 -14.62 2.71
CA LYS A 180 -5.22 -13.68 3.64
C LYS A 180 -4.89 -12.37 2.92
N LYS A 181 -5.33 -11.23 3.48
CA LYS A 181 -5.16 -9.92 2.84
C LYS A 181 -3.70 -9.46 2.86
N VAL A 182 -3.29 -8.76 1.81
CA VAL A 182 -1.98 -8.09 1.76
C VAL A 182 -1.91 -6.98 2.82
N GLY A 183 -0.69 -6.70 3.26
CA GLY A 183 -0.41 -5.85 4.42
C GLY A 183 -0.52 -6.56 5.78
N GLY A 184 -0.73 -7.87 5.76
CA GLY A 184 -0.75 -8.72 6.95
C GLY A 184 0.33 -9.82 6.96
N PHE A 185 1.30 -9.77 6.04
CA PHE A 185 2.33 -10.80 5.87
C PHE A 185 3.71 -10.35 6.34
N GLY A 186 4.10 -9.12 6.01
CA GLY A 186 5.37 -8.52 6.41
C GLY A 186 5.42 -8.16 7.89
N ASP A 187 6.54 -7.59 8.31
CA ASP A 187 6.73 -7.08 9.67
C ASP A 187 5.84 -5.85 9.93
N LEU A 188 5.64 -5.02 8.90
CA LEU A 188 4.72 -3.88 8.85
C LEU A 188 4.17 -3.69 7.43
N SER A 189 3.12 -2.88 7.30
CA SER A 189 2.53 -2.45 6.03
C SER A 189 1.99 -1.03 6.10
#